data_AF-A0ABD2QFW3-F1
#
_entry.id   AF-A0ABD2QFW3-F1
#
_cell.length_a   1.000
_cell.length_b   1.000
_cell.length_c   1.000
_cell.angle_alpha   90.00
_cell.angle_beta   90.00
_cell.angle_gamma   90.00
#
_symmetry.space_group_name_H-M   'P 1'
#
loop_
_entity.id
_entity.type
_entity.pdbx_description
1 polymer ?
#
loop_
_entity_poly.entity_id
_entity_poly.type
_entity_poly.pdbx_seq_one_letter_code
_entity_poly.pdbx_strand_id
1 'polypeptide(L)'
;MQHPSLVISLILISSLFHHALAICEPFGFLLSCYKTLPNSKDIFPEGSDLMIQRLRLKNFTADYLSFDGYPLTVAPNAQIKRIELNDGVIRGIEDGYFARISGPDALEELALNQVEGEFTVTRNTFQGIGPKLKKLKLHTSLRMKSDSFNDFQALEEIDFRIKSYFEFKKILRILVTNNVNLTKIVLEHNRIERLPWRELLIWAEKCPKQGCSLSLYGNLLTCDSSLVELRKYMSKYEQK
;
A
#
# COMPACT_ATOMS: atom_id res chain seq x y z
N MET A 1 -34.27 -50.75 44.64
CA MET A 1 -32.94 -50.17 44.94
C MET A 1 -32.38 -49.64 43.64
N GLN A 2 -32.49 -48.33 43.42
CA GLN A 2 -32.06 -47.62 42.21
C GLN A 2 -30.66 -47.05 42.44
N HIS A 3 -29.73 -47.34 41.54
CA HIS A 3 -28.48 -46.59 41.40
C HIS A 3 -28.68 -45.48 40.37
N PRO A 4 -28.31 -44.22 40.66
CA PRO A 4 -28.28 -43.18 39.65
C PRO A 4 -26.99 -43.29 38.84
N SER A 5 -27.12 -43.46 37.53
CA SER A 5 -26.03 -43.30 36.57
C SER A 5 -25.68 -41.82 36.44
N LEU A 6 -24.47 -41.45 36.87
CA LEU A 6 -23.88 -40.15 36.59
C LEU A 6 -23.37 -40.15 35.15
N VAL A 7 -24.14 -39.54 34.23
CA VAL A 7 -23.68 -39.24 32.88
C VAL A 7 -22.91 -37.93 32.94
N ILE A 8 -21.58 -38.01 33.04
CA ILE A 8 -20.70 -36.87 32.86
C ILE A 8 -20.65 -36.59 31.35
N SER A 9 -21.43 -35.61 30.90
CA SER A 9 -21.28 -35.03 29.58
C SER A 9 -19.88 -34.43 29.45
N LEU A 10 -19.00 -35.08 28.70
CA LEU A 10 -17.81 -34.45 28.14
C LEU A 10 -18.27 -33.40 27.12
N ILE A 11 -18.55 -32.20 27.62
CA ILE A 11 -18.48 -31.00 26.79
C ILE A 11 -16.99 -30.78 26.55
N LEU A 12 -16.50 -31.28 25.41
CA LEU A 12 -15.21 -30.88 24.87
C LEU A 12 -15.26 -29.36 24.69
N ILE A 13 -14.59 -28.67 25.61
CA ILE A 13 -14.26 -27.26 25.54
C ILE A 13 -13.38 -27.08 24.29
N SER A 14 -14.02 -26.83 23.14
CA SER A 14 -13.35 -26.43 21.89
C SER A 14 -12.89 -24.97 21.92
N SER A 15 -12.86 -24.34 23.10
CA SER A 15 -12.42 -22.96 23.30
C SER A 15 -11.03 -22.85 23.91
N LEU A 16 -10.09 -23.69 23.47
CA LEU A 16 -8.68 -23.55 23.85
C LEU A 16 -7.80 -23.66 22.60
N PHE A 17 -7.31 -22.48 22.19
CA PHE A 17 -6.18 -22.23 21.30
C PHE A 17 -6.36 -22.47 19.79
N HIS A 18 -7.05 -21.54 19.13
CA HIS A 18 -6.61 -21.10 17.80
C HIS A 18 -5.34 -20.23 17.95
N HIS A 19 -4.21 -20.85 18.32
CA HIS A 19 -2.92 -20.28 17.91
C HIS A 19 -2.88 -20.45 16.38
N ALA A 20 -3.44 -19.49 15.65
CA ALA A 20 -3.28 -19.44 14.21
C ALA A 20 -1.77 -19.48 13.92
N LEU A 21 -1.32 -20.59 13.35
CA LEU A 21 0.08 -20.89 13.05
C LEU A 21 0.67 -19.80 12.16
N ALA A 22 1.89 -19.37 12.46
CA ALA A 22 2.65 -18.52 11.57
C ALA A 22 3.04 -19.36 10.33
N ILE A 23 2.62 -18.94 9.14
CA ILE A 23 2.71 -19.78 7.93
C ILE A 23 2.77 -18.92 6.66
N CYS A 24 3.49 -19.41 5.65
CA CYS A 24 3.42 -18.92 4.27
C CYS A 24 2.88 -20.04 3.39
N GLU A 25 1.78 -19.79 2.69
CA GLU A 25 1.14 -20.78 1.81
C GLU A 25 0.98 -20.23 0.39
N PRO A 26 1.44 -20.97 -0.63
CA PRO A 26 1.15 -20.65 -2.02
C PRO A 26 -0.27 -21.09 -2.40
N PHE A 27 -0.98 -20.26 -3.14
CA PHE A 27 -2.27 -20.56 -3.78
C PHE A 27 -2.26 -20.02 -5.21
N GLY A 28 -1.98 -20.90 -6.19
CA GLY A 28 -1.75 -20.48 -7.57
C GLY A 28 -0.60 -19.48 -7.66
N PHE A 29 -0.85 -18.28 -8.19
CA PHE A 29 0.15 -17.21 -8.33
C PHE A 29 0.27 -16.29 -7.09
N LEU A 30 -0.40 -16.63 -5.99
CA LEU A 30 -0.40 -15.86 -4.74
C LEU A 30 0.44 -16.58 -3.69
N LEU A 31 1.37 -15.89 -3.04
CA LEU A 31 1.96 -16.29 -1.78
C LEU A 31 1.31 -15.48 -0.65
N SER A 32 0.66 -16.17 0.29
CA SER A 32 0.02 -15.54 1.44
C SER A 32 0.72 -15.97 2.73
N CYS A 33 1.31 -15.00 3.43
CA CYS A 33 1.97 -15.21 4.71
C CYS A 33 1.17 -14.58 5.85
N TYR A 34 0.92 -15.35 6.90
CA TYR A 34 0.22 -14.94 8.10
C TYR A 34 1.15 -15.02 9.30
N LYS A 35 1.29 -13.93 10.07
CA LYS A 35 2.19 -13.81 11.24
C LYS A 35 3.67 -14.13 10.99
N THR A 36 4.09 -14.25 9.73
CA THR A 36 5.48 -14.49 9.32
C THR A 36 5.81 -13.70 8.05
N LEU A 37 7.10 -13.52 7.80
CA LEU A 37 7.62 -13.04 6.52
C LEU A 37 8.02 -14.23 5.64
N PRO A 38 7.93 -14.12 4.30
CA PRO A 38 8.44 -15.13 3.40
C PRO A 38 9.97 -15.13 3.43
N ASN A 39 10.56 -16.32 3.41
CA ASN A 39 11.97 -16.50 3.11
C ASN A 39 12.17 -16.64 1.58
N SER A 40 13.42 -16.70 1.13
CA SER A 40 13.74 -16.82 -0.30
C SER A 40 13.17 -18.08 -0.96
N LYS A 41 13.08 -19.20 -0.25
CA LYS A 41 12.54 -20.48 -0.75
C LYS A 41 11.01 -20.45 -0.87
N ASP A 42 10.33 -19.61 -0.10
CA ASP A 42 8.88 -19.42 -0.22
C ASP A 42 8.54 -18.66 -1.51
N ILE A 43 9.40 -17.71 -1.90
CA ILE A 43 9.22 -16.86 -3.08
C ILE A 43 9.75 -17.55 -4.35
N PHE A 44 10.86 -18.27 -4.22
CA PHE A 44 11.54 -19.01 -5.28
C PHE A 44 11.68 -20.49 -4.89
N PRO A 45 10.58 -21.25 -4.87
CA PRO A 45 10.64 -22.67 -4.56
C PRO A 45 11.49 -23.41 -5.60
N GLU A 46 12.59 -24.00 -5.15
CA GLU A 46 13.51 -24.77 -6.01
C GLU A 46 12.76 -25.93 -6.70
N GLY A 47 12.97 -26.08 -8.02
CA GLY A 47 12.37 -27.17 -8.80
C GLY A 47 10.87 -27.01 -9.08
N SER A 48 10.31 -25.81 -8.90
CA SER A 48 8.89 -25.52 -9.14
C SER A 48 8.67 -24.62 -10.36
N ASP A 49 7.63 -24.89 -11.14
CA ASP A 49 7.09 -23.97 -12.16
C ASP A 49 6.24 -22.84 -11.56
N LEU A 50 6.12 -22.77 -10.22
CA LEU A 50 5.30 -21.81 -9.53
C LEU A 50 5.89 -20.40 -9.64
N MET A 51 5.22 -19.53 -10.40
CA MET A 51 5.56 -18.12 -10.51
C MET A 51 4.71 -17.26 -9.57
N ILE A 52 5.27 -16.87 -8.42
CA ILE A 52 4.57 -15.93 -7.54
C ILE A 52 4.45 -14.56 -8.22
N GLN A 53 3.22 -14.11 -8.45
CA GLN A 53 2.92 -12.78 -8.99
C GLN A 53 2.32 -11.84 -7.95
N ARG A 54 1.81 -12.40 -6.83
CA ARG A 54 1.19 -11.63 -5.75
C ARG A 54 1.74 -12.09 -4.42
N LEU A 55 2.17 -11.14 -3.60
CA LEU A 55 2.58 -11.39 -2.23
C LEU A 55 1.61 -10.69 -1.29
N ARG A 56 1.08 -11.44 -0.32
CA ARG A 56 0.24 -10.90 0.75
C ARG A 56 0.82 -11.25 2.10
N LEU A 57 1.17 -10.25 2.89
CA LEU A 57 1.56 -10.40 4.29
C LEU A 57 0.41 -9.94 5.18
N LYS A 58 0.09 -10.68 6.23
CA LYS A 58 -0.99 -10.36 7.16
C LYS A 58 -0.59 -10.59 8.62
N ASN A 59 -0.96 -9.68 9.51
CA ASN A 59 -0.78 -9.81 10.96
C ASN A 59 0.67 -10.10 11.36
N PHE A 60 1.64 -9.49 10.68
CA PHE A 60 3.06 -9.76 10.89
C PHE A 60 3.71 -8.68 11.77
N THR A 61 4.84 -9.03 12.37
CA THR A 61 5.70 -8.08 13.09
C THR A 61 7.13 -8.26 12.59
N ALA A 62 7.77 -7.15 12.24
CA ALA A 62 9.14 -7.14 11.75
C ALA A 62 9.89 -5.94 12.34
N ASP A 63 11.06 -6.20 12.94
CA ASP A 63 11.96 -5.11 13.29
C ASP A 63 12.46 -4.40 12.03
N TYR A 64 12.75 -5.17 10.99
CA TYR A 64 13.18 -4.63 9.71
C TYR A 64 12.70 -5.52 8.58
N LEU A 65 12.08 -4.93 7.55
CA LEU A 65 11.86 -5.64 6.30
C LEU A 65 13.16 -5.64 5.50
N SER A 66 13.93 -6.71 5.65
CA SER A 66 15.04 -7.07 4.75
C SER A 66 14.62 -8.23 3.87
N PHE A 67 15.30 -8.36 2.72
CA PHE A 67 15.21 -9.57 1.92
C PHE A 67 16.57 -10.26 1.90
N ASP A 68 16.70 -11.31 2.72
CA ASP A 68 17.96 -12.05 2.92
C ASP A 68 18.29 -13.01 1.75
N GLY A 69 17.68 -12.80 0.58
CA GLY A 69 18.08 -13.49 -0.64
C GLY A 69 19.56 -13.21 -0.94
N TYR A 70 20.33 -14.29 -1.14
CA TYR A 70 21.74 -14.32 -1.51
C TYR A 70 22.22 -13.14 -2.39
N PRO A 71 23.48 -12.71 -2.25
CA PRO A 71 23.87 -11.31 -2.28
C PRO A 71 23.70 -10.66 -3.66
N LEU A 72 23.14 -9.45 -3.66
CA LEU A 72 23.27 -8.41 -4.69
C LEU A 72 22.76 -8.72 -6.11
N THR A 73 22.45 -9.96 -6.44
CA THR A 73 21.67 -10.29 -7.63
C THR A 73 20.21 -10.29 -7.26
N VAL A 74 19.57 -9.16 -7.53
CA VAL A 74 18.17 -9.07 -7.97
C VAL A 74 17.66 -10.44 -8.37
N ALA A 75 16.60 -10.97 -7.77
CA ALA A 75 16.02 -12.24 -8.22
C ALA A 75 15.57 -12.04 -9.69
N PRO A 76 16.34 -12.49 -10.69
CA PRO A 76 16.19 -11.99 -12.05
C PRO A 76 14.91 -12.55 -12.71
N ASN A 77 14.32 -13.56 -12.08
CA ASN A 77 13.07 -14.20 -12.48
C ASN A 77 11.88 -13.83 -11.58
N ALA A 78 12.07 -12.98 -10.56
CA ALA A 78 10.97 -12.50 -9.75
C ALA A 78 10.07 -11.59 -10.60
N GLN A 79 8.78 -11.89 -10.59
CA GLN A 79 7.76 -11.11 -11.31
C GLN A 79 6.57 -10.84 -10.38
N ILE A 80 6.83 -10.46 -9.13
CA ILE A 80 5.75 -10.10 -8.21
C ILE A 80 5.20 -8.74 -8.63
N LYS A 81 4.03 -8.77 -9.26
CA LYS A 81 3.34 -7.57 -9.75
C LYS A 81 2.58 -6.84 -8.66
N ARG A 82 2.22 -7.53 -7.58
CA ARG A 82 1.46 -6.94 -6.46
C ARG A 82 2.00 -7.38 -5.11
N ILE A 83 2.22 -6.41 -4.23
CA ILE A 83 2.56 -6.65 -2.84
C ILE A 83 1.52 -5.97 -1.95
N GLU A 84 0.96 -6.72 -1.01
CA GLU A 84 0.00 -6.24 -0.01
C GLU A 84 0.49 -6.58 1.40
N LEU A 85 0.74 -5.56 2.21
CA LEU A 85 1.07 -5.70 3.62
C LEU A 85 -0.17 -5.27 4.42
N ASN A 86 -0.74 -6.17 5.20
CA ASN A 86 -1.97 -5.92 5.95
C ASN A 86 -1.73 -6.13 7.45
N ASP A 87 -2.24 -5.19 8.24
CA ASP A 87 -2.34 -5.32 9.70
C ASP A 87 -0.97 -5.66 10.34
N GLY A 88 0.08 -4.96 9.93
CA GLY A 88 1.46 -5.28 10.29
C GLY A 88 2.13 -4.19 11.13
N VAL A 89 3.14 -4.57 11.92
CA VAL A 89 3.99 -3.63 12.65
C VAL A 89 5.43 -3.74 12.14
N ILE A 90 6.00 -2.64 11.66
CA ILE A 90 7.33 -2.58 11.05
C ILE A 90 8.14 -1.45 11.69
N ARG A 91 9.37 -1.71 12.16
CA ARG A 91 10.26 -0.62 12.65
C ARG A 91 11.16 -0.02 11.57
N GLY A 92 11.37 -0.70 10.45
CA GLY A 92 12.05 -0.15 9.28
C GLY A 92 11.92 -1.01 8.03
N ILE A 93 12.26 -0.43 6.88
CA ILE A 93 12.27 -1.11 5.59
C ILE A 93 13.64 -0.86 4.97
N GLU A 94 14.29 -1.94 4.53
CA GLU A 94 15.54 -1.86 3.81
C GLU A 94 15.38 -1.09 2.49
N ASP A 95 16.33 -0.22 2.18
CA ASP A 95 16.34 0.56 0.95
C ASP A 95 16.19 -0.34 -0.28
N GLY A 96 15.20 -0.11 -1.14
CA GLY A 96 14.92 -0.94 -2.31
C GLY A 96 14.35 -2.33 -2.02
N TYR A 97 13.88 -2.61 -0.80
CA TYR A 97 13.28 -3.90 -0.41
C TYR A 97 12.24 -4.38 -1.42
N PHE A 98 11.30 -3.50 -1.79
CA PHE A 98 10.23 -3.86 -2.71
C PHE A 98 10.74 -4.27 -4.08
N ALA A 99 11.78 -3.60 -4.60
CA ALA A 99 12.40 -3.98 -5.88
C ALA A 99 13.16 -5.31 -5.79
N ARG A 100 13.85 -5.57 -4.67
CA ARG A 100 14.58 -6.83 -4.46
C ARG A 100 13.64 -8.03 -4.40
N ILE A 101 12.53 -7.90 -3.67
CA ILE A 101 11.56 -9.00 -3.52
C ILE A 101 10.70 -9.18 -4.77
N SER A 102 10.35 -8.10 -5.48
CA SER A 102 9.50 -8.19 -6.67
C SER A 102 10.22 -8.57 -7.95
N GLY A 103 11.53 -8.29 -8.02
CA GLY A 103 12.24 -8.12 -9.27
C GLY A 103 12.23 -6.65 -9.71
N PRO A 104 13.24 -6.21 -10.47
CA PRO A 104 13.41 -4.82 -10.84
C PRO A 104 12.32 -4.45 -11.84
N ASP A 105 11.68 -3.29 -11.67
CA ASP A 105 10.62 -2.83 -12.57
C ASP A 105 9.50 -3.86 -12.79
N ALA A 106 9.24 -4.75 -11.82
CA ALA A 106 8.18 -5.76 -11.92
C ALA A 106 6.89 -5.34 -11.18
N LEU A 107 7.03 -4.56 -10.10
CA LEU A 107 5.95 -4.22 -9.21
C LEU A 107 5.01 -3.18 -9.84
N GLU A 108 3.73 -3.53 -9.97
CA GLU A 108 2.67 -2.67 -10.52
C GLU A 108 1.75 -2.12 -9.41
N GLU A 109 1.56 -2.87 -8.32
CA GLU A 109 0.68 -2.50 -7.21
C GLU A 109 1.36 -2.70 -5.85
N LEU A 110 1.42 -1.65 -5.03
CA LEU A 110 1.90 -1.71 -3.66
C LEU A 110 0.83 -1.18 -2.70
N ALA A 111 0.48 -1.99 -1.69
CA ALA A 111 -0.45 -1.62 -0.65
C ALA A 111 0.13 -1.84 0.75
N LEU A 112 0.18 -0.78 1.56
CA LEU A 112 0.43 -0.82 3.00
C LEU A 112 -0.89 -0.52 3.71
N ASN A 113 -1.61 -1.55 4.13
CA ASN A 113 -2.93 -1.45 4.75
C ASN A 113 -2.84 -1.69 6.26
N GLN A 114 -3.17 -0.68 7.06
CA GLN A 114 -3.06 -0.73 8.52
C GLN A 114 -1.67 -1.18 8.97
N VAL A 115 -0.64 -0.70 8.26
CA VAL A 115 0.76 -0.93 8.63
C VAL A 115 1.18 0.18 9.59
N GLU A 116 1.66 -0.19 10.76
CA GLU A 116 2.09 0.71 11.82
C GLU A 116 3.61 0.62 12.03
N GLY A 117 4.19 1.70 12.57
CA GLY A 117 5.62 1.81 12.78
C GLY A 117 6.06 3.24 13.08
N GLU A 118 7.33 3.40 13.45
CA GLU A 118 7.91 4.71 13.79
C GLU A 118 8.88 5.25 12.72
N PHE A 119 9.10 4.52 11.63
CA PHE A 119 10.00 4.96 10.56
C PHE A 119 9.34 5.97 9.63
N THR A 120 10.19 6.63 8.85
CA THR A 120 9.79 7.58 7.82
C THR A 120 9.99 6.97 6.44
N VAL A 121 8.96 6.97 5.62
CA VAL A 121 9.06 6.63 4.19
C VAL A 121 9.90 7.71 3.50
N THR A 122 10.95 7.27 2.81
CA THR A 122 11.86 8.10 2.04
C THR A 122 11.91 7.65 0.58
N ARG A 123 12.62 8.39 -0.26
CA ARG A 123 12.93 7.99 -1.64
C ARG A 123 13.49 6.57 -1.74
N ASN A 124 14.33 6.18 -0.80
CA ASN A 124 14.95 4.85 -0.84
C ASN A 124 13.96 3.72 -0.55
N THR A 125 12.85 4.00 0.14
CA THR A 125 11.78 3.02 0.37
C THR A 125 11.15 2.53 -0.94
N PHE A 126 11.03 3.41 -1.94
CA PHE A 126 10.45 3.09 -3.25
C PHE A 126 11.48 2.96 -4.37
N GLN A 127 12.76 2.85 -4.01
CA GLN A 127 13.84 2.69 -4.99
C GLN A 127 13.62 1.43 -5.84
N GLY A 128 13.69 1.59 -7.16
CA GLY A 128 13.62 0.48 -8.13
C GLY A 128 12.22 -0.02 -8.50
N ILE A 129 11.15 0.60 -7.98
CA ILE A 129 9.75 0.26 -8.36
C ILE A 129 9.03 1.39 -9.11
N GLY A 130 9.56 2.61 -9.06
CA GLY A 130 8.96 3.82 -9.65
C GLY A 130 8.56 3.76 -11.13
N PRO A 131 9.35 3.11 -12.02
CA PRO A 131 9.05 3.05 -13.45
C PRO A 131 7.78 2.27 -13.82
N LYS A 132 7.38 1.25 -13.05
CA LYS A 132 6.19 0.42 -13.36
C LYS A 132 5.08 0.45 -12.31
N LEU A 133 5.30 1.08 -11.15
CA LEU A 133 4.26 1.17 -10.14
C LEU A 133 3.08 2.02 -10.64
N LYS A 134 1.92 1.38 -10.81
CA LYS A 134 0.67 2.00 -11.24
C LYS A 134 -0.22 2.39 -10.08
N LYS A 135 -0.24 1.59 -9.01
CA LYS A 135 -1.12 1.82 -7.85
C LYS A 135 -0.34 1.80 -6.56
N LEU A 136 -0.51 2.86 -5.77
CA LEU A 136 0.08 2.98 -4.46
C LEU A 136 -0.99 3.28 -3.42
N LYS A 137 -1.21 2.33 -2.51
CA LYS A 137 -2.16 2.46 -1.39
C LYS A 137 -1.40 2.51 -0.08
N LEU A 138 -1.56 3.60 0.67
CA LEU A 138 -0.89 3.85 1.93
C LEU A 138 -1.95 4.19 2.98
N HIS A 139 -2.43 3.16 3.67
CA HIS A 139 -3.34 3.29 4.81
C HIS A 139 -2.52 3.02 6.07
N THR A 140 -1.89 4.06 6.60
CA THR A 140 -0.79 3.89 7.57
C THR A 140 -0.70 5.09 8.52
N SER A 141 0.05 4.93 9.61
CA SER A 141 0.46 6.01 10.51
C SER A 141 1.88 6.51 10.25
N LEU A 142 2.58 5.96 9.24
CA LEU A 142 3.98 6.26 8.96
C LEU A 142 4.18 7.69 8.45
N ARG A 143 5.29 8.33 8.84
CA ARG A 143 5.65 9.66 8.30
C ARG A 143 6.19 9.50 6.88
N MET A 144 5.97 10.50 6.03
CA MET A 144 6.38 10.44 4.63
C MET A 144 7.03 11.74 4.19
N LYS A 145 8.19 11.63 3.53
CA LYS A 145 8.82 12.77 2.86
C LYS A 145 8.29 12.91 1.43
N SER A 146 8.08 14.14 0.97
CA SER A 146 7.54 14.38 -0.38
C SER A 146 8.47 13.91 -1.50
N ASP A 147 9.79 13.95 -1.28
CA ASP A 147 10.80 13.48 -2.23
C ASP A 147 10.74 11.97 -2.51
N SER A 148 10.02 11.21 -1.68
CA SER A 148 9.75 9.79 -1.89
C SER A 148 9.04 9.51 -3.21
N PHE A 149 8.41 10.52 -3.80
CA PHE A 149 7.58 10.39 -4.99
C PHE A 149 8.29 10.78 -6.30
N ASN A 150 9.56 11.18 -6.24
CA ASN A 150 10.28 11.72 -7.39
C ASN A 150 10.48 10.71 -8.53
N ASP A 151 10.54 9.42 -8.21
CA ASP A 151 10.90 8.37 -9.20
C ASP A 151 9.68 7.71 -9.85
N PHE A 152 8.45 8.10 -9.49
CA PHE A 152 7.24 7.55 -10.10
C PHE A 152 7.02 8.11 -11.51
N GLN A 153 6.87 7.20 -12.47
CA GLN A 153 6.65 7.53 -13.89
C GLN A 153 5.33 6.96 -14.44
N ALA A 154 4.84 5.86 -13.86
CA ALA A 154 3.66 5.14 -14.35
C ALA A 154 2.45 5.19 -13.39
N LEU A 155 2.49 6.05 -12.37
CA LEU A 155 1.47 6.06 -11.32
C LEU A 155 0.11 6.54 -11.85
N GLU A 156 -0.91 5.71 -11.70
CA GLU A 156 -2.29 5.93 -12.15
C GLU A 156 -3.25 6.18 -10.97
N GLU A 157 -3.01 5.53 -9.83
CA GLU A 157 -3.85 5.62 -8.64
C GLU A 157 -3.01 5.83 -7.37
N ILE A 158 -3.38 6.84 -6.59
CA ILE A 158 -2.97 6.97 -5.20
C ILE A 158 -4.17 6.83 -4.27
N ASP A 159 -3.98 6.09 -3.19
CA ASP A 159 -4.94 5.98 -2.10
C ASP A 159 -4.22 6.17 -0.77
N PHE A 160 -4.24 7.41 -0.30
CA PHE A 160 -3.58 7.81 0.92
C PHE A 160 -4.62 8.00 2.01
N ARG A 161 -4.55 7.15 3.03
CA ARG A 161 -5.32 7.26 4.28
C ARG A 161 -4.32 7.23 5.42
N ILE A 162 -3.59 8.32 5.53
CA ILE A 162 -2.43 8.52 6.37
C ILE A 162 -2.85 9.30 7.61
N LYS A 163 -2.71 8.70 8.80
CA LYS A 163 -3.08 9.35 10.07
C LYS A 163 -2.05 10.39 10.53
N SER A 164 -0.81 10.26 10.07
CA SER A 164 0.29 11.19 10.32
C SER A 164 0.28 12.34 9.32
N TYR A 165 1.03 13.40 9.62
CA TYR A 165 1.24 14.51 8.69
C TYR A 165 1.99 14.03 7.43
N PHE A 166 1.52 14.47 6.26
CA PHE A 166 2.22 14.32 4.97
C PHE A 166 2.06 15.58 4.11
N GLU A 167 3.09 15.92 3.34
CA GLU A 167 3.13 17.16 2.54
C GLU A 167 2.38 17.00 1.20
N PHE A 168 1.06 16.74 1.25
CA PHE A 168 0.27 16.39 0.06
C PHE A 168 0.45 17.37 -1.12
N LYS A 169 0.48 18.67 -0.86
CA LYS A 169 0.70 19.70 -1.90
C LYS A 169 2.01 19.48 -2.67
N LYS A 170 3.10 19.17 -1.97
CA LYS A 170 4.40 18.90 -2.60
C LYS A 170 4.37 17.60 -3.38
N ILE A 171 3.77 16.56 -2.81
CA ILE A 171 3.61 15.25 -3.48
C ILE A 171 2.81 15.41 -4.78
N LEU A 172 1.65 16.07 -4.73
CA LEU A 172 0.82 16.31 -5.91
C LEU A 172 1.58 17.12 -6.97
N ARG A 173 2.31 18.16 -6.57
CA ARG A 173 3.15 18.93 -7.50
C ARG A 173 4.18 18.04 -8.19
N ILE A 174 4.89 17.19 -7.45
CA ILE A 174 5.88 16.24 -8.00
C ILE A 174 5.20 15.32 -9.04
N LEU A 175 4.09 14.69 -8.68
CA LEU A 175 3.38 13.77 -9.56
C LEU A 175 2.88 14.47 -10.84
N VAL A 176 2.28 15.65 -10.71
CA VAL A 176 1.81 16.45 -11.87
C VAL A 176 2.97 16.91 -12.76
N THR A 177 4.13 17.25 -12.19
CA THR A 177 5.34 17.66 -12.91
C THR A 177 6.00 16.49 -13.63
N ASN A 178 6.03 15.31 -13.01
CA ASN A 178 6.56 14.08 -13.61
C ASN A 178 5.68 13.55 -14.76
N ASN A 179 4.54 14.20 -15.03
CA ASN A 179 3.62 13.85 -16.11
C ASN A 179 3.10 12.41 -16.03
N VAL A 180 2.95 11.88 -14.80
CA VAL A 180 2.33 10.58 -14.59
C VAL A 180 0.85 10.65 -15.00
N ASN A 181 0.31 9.55 -15.53
CA ASN A 181 -1.09 9.45 -15.92
C ASN A 181 -2.01 9.20 -14.71
N LEU A 182 -1.88 10.05 -13.67
CA LEU A 182 -2.65 9.91 -12.45
C LEU A 182 -4.12 10.18 -12.75
N THR A 183 -4.98 9.18 -12.60
CA THR A 183 -6.43 9.28 -12.87
C THR A 183 -7.25 9.24 -11.59
N LYS A 184 -6.69 8.72 -10.50
CA LYS A 184 -7.42 8.55 -9.24
C LYS A 184 -6.61 8.99 -8.03
N ILE A 185 -7.21 9.88 -7.25
CA ILE A 185 -6.68 10.37 -5.98
C ILE A 185 -7.71 10.08 -4.89
N VAL A 186 -7.35 9.25 -3.93
CA VAL A 186 -8.15 9.00 -2.72
C VAL A 186 -7.40 9.56 -1.52
N LEU A 187 -8.03 10.50 -0.81
CA LEU A 187 -7.49 11.16 0.38
C LEU A 187 -8.47 11.08 1.54
N GLU A 188 -9.21 9.99 1.65
CA GLU A 188 -10.26 9.82 2.65
C GLU A 188 -9.68 9.75 4.07
N HIS A 189 -10.40 10.29 5.05
CA HIS A 189 -10.07 10.18 6.48
C HIS A 189 -8.67 10.67 6.92
N ASN A 190 -8.10 11.67 6.23
CA ASN A 190 -6.77 12.23 6.54
C ASN A 190 -6.80 13.45 7.49
N ARG A 191 -7.98 13.89 7.94
CA ARG A 191 -8.16 15.17 8.68
C ARG A 191 -7.64 16.40 7.92
N ILE A 192 -7.70 16.37 6.58
CA ILE A 192 -7.30 17.51 5.75
C ILE A 192 -8.27 18.67 5.98
N GLU A 193 -7.75 19.84 6.33
CA GLU A 193 -8.54 21.07 6.47
C GLU A 193 -8.55 21.90 5.19
N ARG A 194 -7.44 21.90 4.45
CA ARG A 194 -7.24 22.68 3.23
C ARG A 194 -6.63 21.84 2.13
N LEU A 195 -7.13 22.01 0.91
CA LEU A 195 -6.62 21.34 -0.27
C LEU A 195 -5.82 22.28 -1.16
N PRO A 196 -4.78 21.77 -1.86
CA PRO A 196 -4.04 22.54 -2.85
C PRO A 196 -4.84 22.65 -4.15
N TRP A 197 -5.92 23.45 -4.13
CA TRP A 197 -6.86 23.54 -5.26
C TRP A 197 -6.17 23.86 -6.58
N ARG A 198 -5.19 24.77 -6.59
CA ARG A 198 -4.45 25.11 -7.81
C ARG A 198 -3.78 23.88 -8.43
N GLU A 199 -3.05 23.10 -7.65
CA GLU A 199 -2.39 21.88 -8.12
C GLU A 199 -3.40 20.79 -8.53
N LEU A 200 -4.52 20.65 -7.80
CA LEU A 200 -5.60 19.73 -8.15
C LEU A 200 -6.29 20.11 -9.46
N LEU A 201 -6.45 21.40 -9.73
CA LEU A 201 -7.04 21.88 -10.98
C LEU A 201 -6.09 21.65 -12.17
N ILE A 202 -4.79 21.89 -12.00
CA ILE A 202 -3.78 21.55 -13.03
C ILE A 202 -3.80 20.04 -13.32
N TRP A 203 -3.93 19.21 -12.28
CA TRP A 203 -4.12 17.77 -12.45
C TRP A 203 -5.41 17.44 -13.21
N ALA A 204 -6.54 18.05 -12.81
CA ALA A 204 -7.85 17.85 -13.44
C ALA A 204 -7.87 18.23 -14.93
N GLU A 205 -7.13 19.27 -15.32
CA GLU A 205 -6.98 19.68 -16.72
C GLU A 205 -6.20 18.68 -17.59
N LYS A 206 -5.34 17.87 -16.97
CA LYS A 206 -4.57 16.80 -17.65
C LYS A 206 -5.33 15.47 -17.76
N CYS A 207 -6.55 15.40 -17.23
CA CYS A 207 -7.29 14.15 -17.17
C CYS A 207 -7.62 13.60 -18.55
N PRO A 208 -7.49 12.27 -18.75
CA PRO A 208 -7.94 11.64 -19.98
C PRO A 208 -9.45 11.80 -20.15
N LYS A 209 -9.96 11.59 -21.37
CA LYS A 209 -11.40 11.68 -21.69
C LYS A 209 -12.30 10.81 -20.79
N GLN A 210 -11.74 9.76 -20.20
CA GLN A 210 -12.41 8.83 -19.29
C GLN A 210 -12.66 9.45 -17.89
N GLY A 211 -12.10 10.64 -17.63
CA GLY A 211 -12.25 11.39 -16.39
C GLY A 211 -11.19 11.06 -15.34
N CYS A 212 -11.08 11.92 -14.35
CA CYS A 212 -10.36 11.65 -13.11
C CYS A 212 -11.31 11.60 -11.92
N SER A 213 -10.90 10.88 -10.89
CA SER A 213 -11.66 10.72 -9.65
C SER A 213 -10.87 11.27 -8.47
N LEU A 214 -11.50 12.16 -7.70
CA LEU A 214 -10.99 12.68 -6.44
C LEU A 214 -11.95 12.31 -5.32
N SER A 215 -11.50 11.54 -4.33
CA SER A 215 -12.28 11.21 -3.14
C SER A 215 -11.71 11.83 -1.88
N LEU A 216 -12.58 12.52 -1.13
CA LEU A 216 -12.22 13.40 -0.02
C LEU A 216 -13.07 13.19 1.25
N TYR A 217 -13.94 12.18 1.29
CA TYR A 217 -14.86 12.06 2.42
C TYR A 217 -14.11 11.78 3.75
N GLY A 218 -14.72 12.18 4.87
CA GLY A 218 -14.13 12.00 6.19
C GLY A 218 -12.96 12.95 6.52
N ASN A 219 -12.77 14.02 5.74
CA ASN A 219 -11.85 15.12 6.06
C ASN A 219 -12.56 16.30 6.76
N LEU A 220 -11.77 17.22 7.30
CA LEU A 220 -12.23 18.40 8.05
C LEU A 220 -12.20 19.67 7.18
N LEU A 221 -12.63 19.54 5.92
CA LEU A 221 -12.46 20.61 4.93
C LEU A 221 -13.18 21.89 5.37
N THR A 222 -12.42 22.97 5.48
CA THR A 222 -12.97 24.29 5.80
C THR A 222 -13.27 25.07 4.53
N CYS A 223 -14.42 25.73 4.49
CA CYS A 223 -14.72 26.69 3.43
C CYS A 223 -13.91 27.97 3.65
N ASP A 224 -12.91 28.21 2.82
CA ASP A 224 -12.15 29.46 2.80
C ASP A 224 -12.02 30.03 1.38
N SER A 225 -11.29 31.15 1.24
CA SER A 225 -11.12 31.84 -0.04
C SER A 225 -10.39 31.01 -1.10
N SER A 226 -9.72 29.91 -0.74
CA SER A 226 -9.08 29.00 -1.70
C SER A 226 -10.10 28.28 -2.60
N LEU A 227 -11.36 28.17 -2.18
CA LEU A 227 -12.45 27.60 -2.97
C LEU A 227 -12.87 28.46 -4.17
N VAL A 228 -12.46 29.73 -4.23
CA VAL A 228 -12.76 30.62 -5.35
C VAL A 228 -12.24 30.03 -6.67
N GLU A 229 -11.04 29.42 -6.66
CA GLU A 229 -10.47 28.79 -7.85
C GLU A 229 -11.27 27.56 -8.29
N LEU A 230 -11.70 26.73 -7.34
CA LEU A 230 -12.57 25.60 -7.63
C LEU A 230 -13.91 26.07 -8.23
N ARG A 231 -14.52 27.11 -7.65
CA ARG A 231 -15.78 27.69 -8.15
C ARG A 231 -15.64 28.19 -9.59
N LYS A 232 -14.57 28.93 -9.90
CA LYS A 232 -14.27 29.41 -11.26
C LYS A 232 -14.09 28.26 -12.25
N TYR A 233 -13.47 27.16 -11.81
CA TYR A 233 -13.31 25.97 -12.64
C TYR A 233 -14.67 25.31 -12.93
N MET A 234 -15.48 25.05 -11.90
CA MET A 234 -16.79 24.39 -12.05
C MET A 234 -17.76 25.18 -12.95
N SER A 235 -17.78 26.52 -12.83
CA SER A 235 -18.66 27.36 -13.66
C SER A 235 -18.41 27.25 -15.16
N LYS A 236 -17.21 26.81 -15.60
CA LYS A 236 -16.91 26.56 -17.02
C LYS A 236 -17.64 25.35 -17.58
N TYR A 237 -18.08 24.42 -16.72
CA TYR A 237 -18.70 23.16 -17.10
C TYR A 237 -20.22 23.15 -16.88
N GLU A 238 -20.76 24.06 -16.06
CA GLU A 238 -22.21 24.27 -15.92
C GLU A 238 -22.83 25.07 -17.08
N GLN A 239 -22.01 25.70 -17.93
CA GLN A 239 -22.45 26.49 -19.09
C GLN A 239 -22.45 25.70 -20.41
N LYS A 240 -22.34 24.37 -20.36
CA LYS A 240 -22.48 23.45 -21.50
C LYS A 240 -23.65 22.52 -21.28
#